data_AF-A0A9Q9AT14-F1
#
_entry.id   AF-A0A9Q9AT14-F1
#
_cell.length_a   1.000
_cell.length_b   1.000
_cell.length_c   1.000
_cell.angle_alpha   90.00
_cell.angle_beta   90.00
_cell.angle_gamma   90.00
#
_symmetry.space_group_name_H-M   'P 1'
#
loop_
_entity.id
_entity.type
_entity.pdbx_description
1 polymer ?
#
loop_
_entity_poly.entity_id
_entity_poly.type
_entity_poly.pdbx_seq_one_letter_code
_entity_poly.pdbx_strand_id
1 'polypeptide(L)'
;MQGNTVDQLALIAEENSSLYQQLPSTTAIRLVQLAPGSEGEIIRCRLLVIDKLEEAPSYEALSYWWGSIQNPQEVQCGTRAFTVSDNLFHVLARMRHQEKERVLWIDAMCINQHDLLECGSQVSTMRHIYTGAHRVLVWLGTAEMTDYSPLETMKGVTRSFCEDDAMSERACLDMLRKISPLNRERMLSKWDAAHTSIADTDESRWRQLVQFFEILWFYRVWVIQEEQSCREVQVLHGNQTIDWIMVRLAASLIRVTQIGRQILSYCRQNNHGLFQGVEQVYFMGLKELTTADPSWMSCVR
;
A
#
# COMPACT_ATOMS: atom_id res chain seq x y z
N MET A 1 23.72 12.42 -17.94
CA MET A 1 22.56 13.15 -18.46
C MET A 1 21.32 12.65 -17.71
N GLN A 2 21.08 13.21 -16.52
CA GLN A 2 19.82 13.00 -15.79
C GLN A 2 18.96 14.22 -16.09
N GLY A 3 18.04 14.10 -17.05
CA GLY A 3 16.94 15.05 -17.18
C GLY A 3 16.14 14.99 -15.88
N ASN A 4 15.85 16.15 -15.30
CA ASN A 4 15.31 16.28 -13.96
C ASN A 4 13.90 15.63 -13.91
N THR A 5 13.67 14.71 -12.97
CA THR A 5 12.39 13.98 -12.81
C THR A 5 11.18 14.93 -12.69
N VAL A 6 11.40 16.16 -12.20
CA VAL A 6 10.38 17.20 -12.10
C VAL A 6 9.92 17.70 -13.47
N ASP A 7 10.83 17.87 -14.43
CA ASP A 7 10.52 18.41 -15.75
C ASP A 7 9.71 17.39 -16.58
N GLN A 8 10.01 16.10 -16.42
CA GLN A 8 9.27 15.01 -17.07
C GLN A 8 7.85 14.83 -16.48
N LEU A 9 7.66 14.99 -15.17
CA LEU A 9 6.32 14.99 -14.55
C LEU A 9 5.47 16.16 -15.07
N ALA A 10 6.08 17.33 -15.22
CA ALA A 10 5.40 18.51 -15.77
C ALA A 10 4.95 18.28 -17.22
N LEU A 11 5.79 17.65 -18.05
CA LEU A 11 5.45 17.31 -19.44
C LEU A 11 4.30 16.29 -19.54
N ILE A 12 4.36 15.21 -18.76
CA ILE A 12 3.27 14.21 -18.71
C ILE A 12 1.96 14.85 -18.24
N ALA A 13 2.02 15.71 -17.22
CA ALA A 13 0.86 16.42 -16.72
C ALA A 13 0.28 17.40 -17.76
N GLU A 14 1.14 18.08 -18.53
CA GLU A 14 0.72 18.99 -19.59
C GLU A 14 0.02 18.27 -20.73
N GLU A 15 0.54 17.12 -21.20
CA GLU A 15 -0.11 16.29 -22.22
C GLU A 15 -1.51 15.83 -21.79
N ASN A 16 -1.64 15.39 -20.55
CA ASN A 16 -2.90 14.92 -19.98
C ASN A 16 -3.88 16.05 -19.66
N SER A 17 -3.42 17.30 -19.48
CA SER A 17 -4.25 18.44 -19.05
C SER A 17 -5.50 18.65 -19.91
N SER A 18 -5.37 18.42 -21.22
CA SER A 18 -6.46 18.57 -22.20
C SER A 18 -7.62 17.58 -22.02
N LEU A 19 -7.47 16.56 -21.18
CA LEU A 19 -8.45 15.53 -20.87
C LEU A 19 -9.39 15.92 -19.72
N TYR A 20 -9.00 16.92 -18.93
CA TYR A 20 -9.71 17.30 -17.73
C TYR A 20 -10.79 18.36 -18.03
N GLN A 21 -12.02 18.04 -17.65
CA GLN A 21 -13.08 19.03 -17.48
C GLN A 21 -12.96 19.65 -16.11
N GLN A 22 -13.08 20.97 -15.98
CA GLN A 22 -13.02 21.65 -14.68
C GLN A 22 -14.04 21.05 -13.71
N LEU A 23 -13.60 20.80 -12.46
CA LEU A 23 -14.52 20.30 -11.44
C LEU A 23 -15.59 21.36 -11.12
N PRO A 24 -16.87 20.96 -11.01
CA PRO A 24 -17.96 21.91 -10.78
C PRO A 24 -17.98 22.51 -9.37
N SER A 25 -17.28 21.88 -8.41
CA SER A 25 -17.18 22.34 -7.03
C SER A 25 -15.91 21.80 -6.35
N THR A 26 -15.59 22.30 -5.16
CA THR A 26 -14.48 21.78 -4.33
C THR A 26 -14.77 20.41 -3.72
N THR A 27 -16.04 20.01 -3.64
CA THR A 27 -16.49 18.70 -3.14
C THR A 27 -16.62 17.66 -4.26
N ALA A 28 -16.51 18.09 -5.51
CA ALA A 28 -16.54 17.21 -6.66
C ALA A 28 -15.23 16.42 -6.76
N ILE A 29 -15.33 15.21 -7.30
CA ILE A 29 -14.17 14.34 -7.55
C ILE A 29 -14.26 13.75 -8.95
N ARG A 30 -13.15 13.20 -9.44
CA ARG A 30 -13.16 12.29 -10.59
C ARG A 30 -12.93 10.87 -10.13
N LEU A 31 -13.54 9.92 -10.84
CA LEU A 31 -13.28 8.49 -10.70
C LEU A 31 -12.85 7.93 -12.07
N VAL A 32 -11.91 6.99 -12.06
CA VAL A 32 -11.50 6.21 -13.21
C VAL A 32 -12.43 5.00 -13.33
N GLN A 33 -13.20 4.93 -14.41
CA GLN A 33 -13.89 3.72 -14.84
C GLN A 33 -12.94 2.92 -15.74
N LEU A 34 -12.29 1.90 -15.17
CA LEU A 34 -11.37 1.00 -15.86
C LEU A 34 -12.15 -0.10 -16.57
N ALA A 35 -11.96 -0.22 -17.88
CA ALA A 35 -12.62 -1.23 -18.71
C ALA A 35 -12.02 -2.63 -18.48
N PRO A 36 -12.81 -3.70 -18.70
CA PRO A 36 -12.29 -5.06 -18.65
C PRO A 36 -11.25 -5.32 -19.75
N GLY A 37 -10.44 -6.37 -19.57
CA GLY A 37 -9.49 -6.83 -20.58
C GLY A 37 -8.49 -7.85 -20.05
N SER A 38 -7.83 -8.52 -20.98
CA SER A 38 -6.82 -9.56 -20.72
C SER A 38 -5.39 -9.01 -20.76
N GLU A 39 -4.42 -9.77 -20.26
CA GLU A 39 -3.01 -9.37 -20.32
C GLU A 39 -2.56 -9.07 -21.77
N GLY A 40 -1.78 -8.01 -21.96
CA GLY A 40 -1.31 -7.55 -23.28
C GLY A 40 -2.32 -6.70 -24.07
N GLU A 41 -3.62 -6.70 -23.71
CA GLU A 41 -4.59 -5.80 -24.36
C GLU A 41 -4.45 -4.36 -23.88
N ILE A 42 -4.68 -3.40 -24.78
CA ILE A 42 -4.68 -1.96 -24.48
C ILE A 42 -5.57 -1.67 -23.27
N ILE A 43 -5.00 -0.99 -22.26
CA ILE A 43 -5.73 -0.54 -21.09
C ILE A 43 -6.64 0.62 -21.50
N ARG A 44 -7.94 0.47 -21.29
CA ARG A 44 -8.95 1.50 -21.58
C ARG A 44 -9.63 1.95 -20.31
N CYS A 45 -9.86 3.24 -20.19
CA CYS A 45 -10.61 3.81 -19.08
C CYS A 45 -11.39 5.06 -19.49
N ARG A 46 -12.19 5.59 -18.57
CA ARG A 46 -12.86 6.89 -18.69
C ARG A 46 -12.78 7.63 -17.36
N LEU A 47 -12.78 8.96 -17.39
CA LEU A 47 -12.95 9.79 -16.21
C LEU A 47 -14.43 10.12 -16.03
N LEU A 48 -14.97 9.79 -14.86
CA LEU A 48 -16.32 10.13 -14.44
C LEU A 48 -16.22 11.31 -13.47
N VAL A 49 -16.89 12.42 -13.78
CA VAL A 49 -17.01 13.56 -12.85
C VAL A 49 -18.20 13.29 -11.94
N ILE A 50 -17.96 13.37 -10.63
CA ILE A 50 -18.99 13.22 -9.59
C ILE A 50 -19.10 14.58 -8.89
N ASP A 51 -20.28 15.20 -8.95
CA ASP A 51 -20.49 16.57 -8.44
C ASP A 51 -20.28 16.69 -6.92
N LYS A 52 -20.60 15.63 -6.18
CA LYS A 52 -20.40 15.53 -4.74
C LYS A 52 -19.93 14.14 -4.34
N LEU A 53 -18.94 14.09 -3.46
CA LEU A 53 -18.39 12.84 -2.95
C LEU A 53 -19.44 11.90 -2.32
N GLU A 54 -20.46 12.43 -1.64
CA GLU A 54 -21.50 11.59 -1.02
C GLU A 54 -22.41 10.89 -2.03
N GLU A 55 -22.44 11.38 -3.27
CA GLU A 55 -23.24 10.84 -4.38
C GLU A 55 -22.41 9.87 -5.25
N ALA A 56 -21.14 9.62 -4.89
CA ALA A 56 -20.27 8.73 -5.62
C ALA A 56 -20.81 7.27 -5.64
N PRO A 57 -20.74 6.57 -6.78
CA PRO A 57 -21.03 5.13 -6.83
C PRO A 57 -20.01 4.37 -5.98
N SER A 58 -20.24 3.08 -5.69
CA SER A 58 -19.22 2.27 -5.00
C SER A 58 -17.91 2.24 -5.81
N TYR A 59 -16.81 2.64 -5.17
CA TYR A 59 -15.47 2.74 -5.78
C TYR A 59 -14.38 2.27 -4.83
N GLU A 60 -13.21 1.94 -5.37
CA GLU A 60 -12.01 1.59 -4.63
C GLU A 60 -10.98 2.71 -4.77
N ALA A 61 -10.13 2.92 -3.78
CA ALA A 61 -9.03 3.88 -3.89
C ALA A 61 -7.69 3.15 -4.03
N LEU A 62 -6.86 3.59 -4.97
CA LEU A 62 -5.52 3.08 -5.15
C LEU A 62 -4.53 3.90 -4.32
N SER A 63 -3.81 3.24 -3.45
CA SER A 63 -2.64 3.76 -2.75
C SER A 63 -1.39 3.09 -3.30
N TYR A 64 -0.46 3.86 -3.84
CA TYR A 64 0.76 3.33 -4.45
C TYR A 64 1.88 4.37 -4.40
N TRP A 65 3.12 3.92 -4.54
CA TRP A 65 4.25 4.83 -4.75
C TRP A 65 4.35 5.16 -6.24
N TRP A 66 4.37 6.44 -6.62
CA TRP A 66 4.34 6.85 -8.04
C TRP A 66 5.49 6.27 -8.87
N GLY A 67 6.64 6.07 -8.24
CA GLY A 67 7.79 5.44 -8.86
C GLY A 67 8.60 6.35 -9.77
N SER A 68 9.47 5.72 -10.55
CA SER A 68 10.16 6.39 -11.64
C SER A 68 9.17 6.67 -12.78
N ILE A 69 9.34 7.82 -13.41
CA ILE A 69 8.64 8.20 -14.65
C ILE A 69 9.46 7.89 -15.89
N GLN A 70 10.60 7.24 -15.74
CA GLN A 70 11.39 6.78 -16.86
C GLN A 70 10.61 5.69 -17.60
N ASN A 71 10.48 5.84 -18.92
CA ASN A 71 9.66 4.98 -19.79
C ASN A 71 8.16 5.03 -19.48
N PRO A 72 7.53 6.22 -19.57
CA PRO A 72 6.09 6.31 -19.36
C PRO A 72 5.34 5.44 -20.38
N GLN A 73 4.18 4.95 -19.96
CA GLN A 73 3.33 4.08 -20.76
C GLN A 73 2.05 4.83 -21.12
N GLU A 74 1.41 4.43 -22.23
CA GLU A 74 0.14 5.02 -22.66
C GLU A 74 -1.03 4.09 -22.34
N VAL A 75 -2.10 4.69 -21.82
CA VAL A 75 -3.42 4.07 -21.71
C VAL A 75 -4.44 4.88 -22.52
N GLN A 76 -5.56 4.27 -22.91
CA GLN A 76 -6.60 4.96 -23.65
C GLN A 76 -7.69 5.48 -22.70
N CYS A 77 -7.74 6.80 -22.49
CA CYS A 77 -8.79 7.45 -21.70
C CYS A 77 -9.85 8.07 -22.63
N GLY A 78 -11.04 7.46 -22.70
CA GLY A 78 -12.06 7.83 -23.67
C GLY A 78 -11.56 7.65 -25.11
N THR A 79 -11.47 8.74 -25.87
CA THR A 79 -10.99 8.72 -27.27
C THR A 79 -9.54 9.17 -27.41
N ARG A 80 -8.83 9.43 -26.31
CA ARG A 80 -7.49 10.03 -26.31
C ARG A 80 -6.50 9.15 -25.55
N ALA A 81 -5.21 9.30 -25.88
CA ALA A 81 -4.13 8.73 -25.09
C ALA A 81 -3.99 9.48 -23.76
N PHE A 82 -3.62 8.76 -22.71
CA PHE A 82 -3.29 9.28 -21.39
C PHE A 82 -1.96 8.66 -20.97
N THR A 83 -0.97 9.49 -20.69
CA THR A 83 0.38 9.05 -20.32
C THR A 83 0.44 8.79 -18.81
N VAL A 84 0.87 7.59 -18.41
CA VAL A 84 1.01 7.16 -17.00
C VAL A 84 2.45 6.68 -16.72
N SER A 85 2.86 6.65 -15.44
CA SER A 85 4.11 6.01 -15.09
C SER A 85 4.06 4.50 -15.34
N ASP A 86 5.21 3.87 -15.55
CA ASP A 86 5.34 2.42 -15.70
C ASP A 86 4.72 1.67 -14.51
N ASN A 87 4.94 2.15 -13.29
CA ASN A 87 4.35 1.55 -12.09
C ASN A 87 2.82 1.63 -12.07
N LEU A 88 2.24 2.77 -12.50
CA LEU A 88 0.80 2.93 -12.60
C LEU A 88 0.21 2.04 -13.72
N PHE A 89 0.91 1.89 -14.83
CA PHE A 89 0.50 0.97 -15.91
C PHE A 89 0.42 -0.48 -15.41
N HIS A 90 1.45 -0.94 -14.70
CA HIS A 90 1.49 -2.30 -14.16
C HIS A 90 0.35 -2.57 -13.17
N VAL A 91 0.06 -1.64 -12.25
CA VAL A 91 -1.05 -1.85 -11.32
C VAL A 91 -2.41 -1.78 -12.01
N LEU A 92 -2.61 -0.90 -12.99
CA LEU A 92 -3.83 -0.87 -13.80
C LEU A 92 -4.05 -2.21 -14.52
N ALA A 93 -3.01 -2.78 -15.13
CA ALA A 93 -3.06 -4.09 -15.77
C ALA A 93 -3.42 -5.20 -14.76
N ARG A 94 -2.79 -5.19 -13.57
CA ARG A 94 -3.02 -6.17 -12.50
C ARG A 94 -4.41 -6.07 -11.87
N MET A 95 -4.99 -4.87 -11.82
CA MET A 95 -6.30 -4.60 -11.23
C MET A 95 -7.46 -4.79 -12.19
N ARG A 96 -7.20 -4.79 -13.50
CA ARG A 96 -8.21 -4.98 -14.54
C ARG A 96 -8.85 -6.37 -14.40
N HIS A 97 -10.18 -6.39 -14.38
CA HIS A 97 -10.93 -7.65 -14.45
C HIS A 97 -11.09 -8.09 -15.90
N GLN A 98 -11.27 -9.39 -16.13
CA GLN A 98 -11.45 -9.93 -17.48
C GLN A 98 -12.79 -9.53 -18.10
N GLU A 99 -13.86 -9.42 -17.31
CA GLU A 99 -15.23 -9.29 -17.83
C GLU A 99 -16.02 -8.09 -17.31
N LYS A 100 -15.60 -7.48 -16.19
CA LYS A 100 -16.33 -6.38 -15.56
C LYS A 100 -15.49 -5.12 -15.45
N GLU A 101 -16.14 -3.98 -15.52
CA GLU A 101 -15.52 -2.69 -15.25
C GLU A 101 -15.19 -2.55 -13.76
N ARG A 102 -14.24 -1.67 -13.46
CA ARG A 102 -13.82 -1.33 -12.10
C ARG A 102 -13.81 0.18 -11.92
N VAL A 103 -14.38 0.69 -10.85
CA VAL A 103 -14.41 2.13 -10.56
C VAL A 103 -13.38 2.43 -9.47
N LEU A 104 -12.42 3.27 -9.81
CA LEU A 104 -11.23 3.53 -9.02
C LEU A 104 -11.05 5.03 -8.78
N TRP A 105 -10.54 5.42 -7.62
CA TRP A 105 -9.90 6.71 -7.44
C TRP A 105 -8.38 6.52 -7.47
N ILE A 106 -7.71 7.25 -8.36
CA ILE A 106 -6.27 7.20 -8.58
C ILE A 106 -5.79 8.65 -8.67
N ASP A 107 -5.03 9.13 -7.68
CA ASP A 107 -4.58 10.53 -7.59
C ASP A 107 -3.97 11.07 -8.89
N ALA A 108 -3.08 10.32 -9.53
CA ALA A 108 -2.40 10.71 -10.76
C ALA A 108 -3.30 10.82 -12.00
N MET A 109 -4.52 10.24 -11.97
CA MET A 109 -5.49 10.29 -13.07
C MET A 109 -6.76 11.08 -12.74
N CYS A 110 -7.15 11.14 -11.47
CA CYS A 110 -8.37 11.80 -11.03
C CYS A 110 -8.14 13.30 -10.78
N ILE A 111 -6.92 13.69 -10.43
CA ILE A 111 -6.52 15.07 -10.16
C ILE A 111 -5.74 15.61 -11.35
N ASN A 112 -6.16 16.78 -11.85
CA ASN A 112 -5.41 17.52 -12.84
C ASN A 112 -4.12 18.07 -12.22
N GLN A 113 -3.02 17.34 -12.39
CA GLN A 113 -1.71 17.66 -11.82
C GLN A 113 -1.13 19.02 -12.29
N HIS A 114 -1.67 19.59 -13.38
CA HIS A 114 -1.27 20.90 -13.90
C HIS A 114 -2.06 22.07 -13.28
N ASP A 115 -3.19 21.80 -12.62
CA ASP A 115 -3.97 22.81 -11.92
C ASP A 115 -3.65 22.76 -10.42
N LEU A 116 -2.74 23.66 -9.98
CA LEU A 116 -2.31 23.73 -8.58
C LEU A 116 -3.46 24.04 -7.60
N LEU A 117 -4.50 24.75 -8.04
CA LEU A 117 -5.67 25.03 -7.21
C LEU A 117 -6.51 23.76 -7.03
N GLU A 118 -6.70 23.00 -8.11
CA GLU A 118 -7.34 21.68 -8.05
C GLU A 118 -6.54 20.73 -7.16
N CYS A 119 -5.22 20.63 -7.36
CA CYS A 119 -4.34 19.80 -6.54
C CYS A 119 -4.48 20.12 -5.06
N GLY A 120 -4.40 21.40 -4.67
CA GLY A 120 -4.58 21.82 -3.29
C GLY A 120 -5.94 21.44 -2.71
N SER A 121 -7.02 21.68 -3.46
CA SER A 121 -8.39 21.31 -3.07
C SER A 121 -8.55 19.79 -2.89
N GLN A 122 -8.07 19.00 -3.86
CA GLN A 122 -8.19 17.54 -3.83
C GLN A 122 -7.34 16.93 -2.71
N VAL A 123 -6.12 17.43 -2.47
CA VAL A 123 -5.27 17.00 -1.33
C VAL A 123 -5.99 17.22 0.01
N SER A 124 -6.68 18.36 0.19
CA SER A 124 -7.47 18.58 1.40
C SER A 124 -8.68 17.63 1.53
N THR A 125 -9.15 17.07 0.41
CA THR A 125 -10.33 16.18 0.34
C THR A 125 -9.95 14.70 0.41
N MET A 126 -8.68 14.34 0.19
CA MET A 126 -8.19 12.95 0.11
C MET A 126 -8.66 12.08 1.28
N ARG A 127 -8.62 12.58 2.52
CA ARG A 127 -9.11 11.84 3.69
C ARG A 127 -10.56 11.37 3.50
N HIS A 128 -11.44 12.22 2.99
CA HIS A 128 -12.82 11.88 2.75
C HIS A 128 -12.98 10.89 1.59
N ILE A 129 -12.15 11.00 0.55
CA ILE A 129 -12.14 10.08 -0.59
C ILE A 129 -11.75 8.67 -0.13
N TYR A 130 -10.64 8.54 0.60
CA TYR A 130 -10.24 7.25 1.17
C TYR A 130 -11.27 6.70 2.17
N THR A 131 -11.99 7.58 2.88
CA THR A 131 -13.06 7.17 3.79
C THR A 131 -14.32 6.68 3.05
N GLY A 132 -14.63 7.30 1.91
CA GLY A 132 -15.78 6.96 1.08
C GLY A 132 -15.58 5.72 0.21
N ALA A 133 -14.32 5.36 -0.09
CA ALA A 133 -14.00 4.14 -0.80
C ALA A 133 -14.43 2.89 -0.01
N HIS A 134 -15.01 1.91 -0.67
CA HIS A 134 -15.40 0.66 0.00
C HIS A 134 -14.19 -0.24 0.33
N ARG A 135 -13.11 -0.08 -0.44
CA ARG A 135 -11.83 -0.75 -0.24
C ARG A 135 -10.68 0.14 -0.69
N VAL A 136 -9.54 0.05 0.00
CA VAL A 136 -8.26 0.60 -0.43
C VAL A 136 -7.35 -0.52 -0.93
N LEU A 137 -6.79 -0.32 -2.12
CA LEU A 137 -5.83 -1.21 -2.74
C LEU A 137 -4.45 -0.59 -2.57
N VAL A 138 -3.59 -1.24 -1.79
CA VAL A 138 -2.21 -0.83 -1.60
C VAL A 138 -1.34 -1.58 -2.60
N TRP A 139 -0.78 -0.89 -3.59
CA TRP A 139 0.15 -1.50 -4.54
C TRP A 139 1.60 -1.29 -4.11
N LEU A 140 2.28 -2.41 -3.88
CA LEU A 140 3.67 -2.45 -3.45
C LEU A 140 4.67 -2.69 -4.60
N GLY A 141 4.19 -2.85 -5.82
CA GLY A 141 5.03 -3.11 -6.99
C GLY A 141 5.00 -4.57 -7.44
N THR A 142 5.75 -4.83 -8.52
CA THR A 142 5.98 -6.19 -9.02
C THR A 142 6.88 -6.94 -8.06
N ALA A 143 6.58 -8.22 -7.82
CA ALA A 143 7.44 -9.08 -7.02
C ALA A 143 8.52 -9.69 -7.93
N GLU A 144 9.76 -9.74 -7.45
CA GLU A 144 10.80 -10.53 -8.12
C GLU A 144 10.43 -12.02 -8.09
N MET A 145 10.74 -12.75 -9.18
CA MET A 145 10.57 -14.20 -9.20
C MET A 145 11.56 -14.83 -8.22
N THR A 146 11.04 -15.38 -7.13
CA THR A 146 11.83 -16.08 -6.12
C THR A 146 11.10 -17.35 -5.69
N ASP A 147 11.83 -18.32 -5.12
CA ASP A 147 11.26 -19.60 -4.68
C ASP A 147 10.34 -19.49 -3.45
N TYR A 148 10.29 -18.31 -2.81
CA TYR A 148 9.39 -18.04 -1.70
C TYR A 148 8.50 -16.84 -2.01
N SER A 149 7.48 -16.67 -1.19
CA SER A 149 6.56 -15.56 -1.27
C SER A 149 6.52 -14.86 0.09
N PRO A 150 6.49 -13.51 0.13
CA PRO A 150 6.29 -12.78 1.38
C PRO A 150 5.02 -13.24 2.11
N LEU A 151 3.93 -13.49 1.39
CA LEU A 151 2.68 -14.02 1.97
C LEU A 151 2.88 -15.39 2.63
N GLU A 152 3.55 -16.33 1.96
CA GLU A 152 3.78 -17.67 2.51
C GLU A 152 4.73 -17.63 3.71
N THR A 153 5.73 -16.74 3.67
CA THR A 153 6.60 -16.47 4.82
C THR A 153 5.80 -15.92 5.99
N MET A 154 4.95 -14.90 5.79
CA MET A 154 4.09 -14.32 6.82
C MET A 154 3.15 -15.38 7.42
N LYS A 155 2.46 -16.17 6.59
CA LYS A 155 1.60 -17.28 7.04
C LYS A 155 2.37 -18.29 7.89
N GLY A 156 3.59 -18.63 7.49
CA GLY A 156 4.43 -19.56 8.25
C GLY A 156 4.84 -19.02 9.61
N VAL A 157 5.15 -17.72 9.73
CA VAL A 157 5.45 -17.05 11.01
C VAL A 157 4.21 -16.96 11.89
N THR A 158 3.06 -16.63 11.29
CA THR A 158 1.79 -16.56 12.01
C THR A 158 1.37 -17.91 12.54
N ARG A 159 1.42 -18.98 11.73
CA ARG A 159 1.07 -20.34 12.16
C ARG A 159 1.98 -20.89 13.26
N SER A 160 3.28 -20.59 13.22
CA SER A 160 4.15 -21.02 14.31
C SER A 160 3.81 -20.29 15.62
N PHE A 161 3.31 -19.06 15.56
CA PHE A 161 2.91 -18.27 16.72
C PHE A 161 1.55 -18.64 17.29
N CYS A 162 0.56 -18.81 16.44
CA CYS A 162 -0.80 -19.14 16.82
C CYS A 162 -0.88 -20.69 16.92
N GLU A 163 -0.64 -21.27 18.10
CA GLU A 163 -0.66 -22.75 18.35
C GLU A 163 -1.99 -23.43 17.96
N ASP A 164 -3.06 -22.64 17.86
CA ASP A 164 -4.40 -23.05 17.45
C ASP A 164 -4.65 -22.62 16.00
N ASP A 165 -4.68 -23.59 15.08
CA ASP A 165 -5.00 -23.40 13.66
C ASP A 165 -6.41 -22.79 13.44
N ALA A 166 -7.30 -22.83 14.45
CA ALA A 166 -8.62 -22.21 14.37
C ALA A 166 -8.61 -20.70 14.69
N MET A 167 -7.51 -20.16 15.21
CA MET A 167 -7.41 -18.74 15.54
C MET A 167 -7.15 -17.90 14.29
N SER A 168 -8.06 -16.96 13.99
CA SER A 168 -7.86 -16.02 12.88
C SER A 168 -6.71 -15.04 13.16
N GLU A 169 -6.12 -14.50 12.09
CA GLU A 169 -5.06 -13.49 12.18
C GLU A 169 -5.53 -12.26 12.95
N ARG A 170 -6.81 -11.90 12.81
CA ARG A 170 -7.43 -10.79 13.55
C ARG A 170 -7.47 -11.07 15.05
N ALA A 171 -7.85 -12.29 15.46
CA ALA A 171 -7.87 -12.69 16.86
C ALA A 171 -6.44 -12.74 17.44
N CYS A 172 -5.47 -13.26 16.67
CA CYS A 172 -4.07 -13.32 17.08
C CYS A 172 -3.49 -11.89 17.25
N LEU A 173 -3.80 -10.97 16.33
CA LEU A 173 -3.44 -9.55 16.43
C LEU A 173 -4.10 -8.85 17.62
N ASP A 174 -5.39 -9.08 17.87
CA ASP A 174 -6.11 -8.52 19.02
C ASP A 174 -5.58 -9.03 20.36
N MET A 175 -5.22 -10.32 20.43
CA MET A 175 -4.55 -10.91 21.58
C MET A 175 -3.22 -10.21 21.86
N LEU A 176 -2.38 -10.04 20.83
CA LEU A 176 -1.12 -9.30 20.93
C LEU A 176 -1.29 -7.85 21.38
N ARG A 177 -2.43 -7.21 21.10
CA ARG A 177 -2.71 -5.84 21.58
C ARG A 177 -3.13 -5.79 23.04
N LYS A 178 -4.01 -6.71 23.45
CA LYS A 178 -4.66 -6.69 24.77
C LYS A 178 -3.85 -7.36 25.88
N ILE A 179 -2.86 -8.17 25.52
CA ILE A 179 -2.04 -8.88 26.51
C ILE A 179 -1.16 -7.91 27.31
N SER A 180 -1.22 -8.01 28.64
CA SER A 180 -0.40 -7.21 29.55
C SER A 180 1.09 -7.41 29.26
N PRO A 181 1.96 -6.41 29.51
CA PRO A 181 3.39 -6.54 29.23
C PRO A 181 4.03 -7.80 29.83
N LEU A 182 3.71 -8.11 31.09
CA LEU A 182 4.18 -9.30 31.80
C LEU A 182 3.71 -10.61 31.15
N ASN A 183 2.44 -10.70 30.76
CA ASN A 183 1.91 -11.90 30.11
C ASN A 183 2.43 -12.04 28.68
N ARG A 184 2.65 -10.93 27.99
CA ARG A 184 3.29 -10.88 26.67
C ARG A 184 4.69 -11.46 26.75
N GLU A 185 5.50 -10.99 27.69
CA GLU A 185 6.86 -11.45 27.88
C GLU A 185 6.91 -12.94 28.18
N ARG A 186 6.03 -13.45 29.06
CA ARG A 186 5.91 -14.88 29.35
C ARG A 186 5.49 -15.73 28.14
N MET A 187 4.54 -15.24 27.36
CA MET A 187 4.06 -15.94 26.17
C MET A 187 5.13 -15.97 25.09
N LEU A 188 5.76 -14.82 24.82
CA LEU A 188 6.87 -14.70 23.89
C LEU A 188 8.06 -15.57 24.32
N SER A 189 8.42 -15.60 25.59
CA SER A 189 9.54 -16.44 26.06
C SER A 189 9.27 -17.93 25.95
N LYS A 190 8.03 -18.40 26.15
CA LYS A 190 7.66 -19.80 25.85
C LYS A 190 7.77 -20.09 24.35
N TRP A 191 7.23 -19.20 23.52
CA TRP A 191 7.25 -19.35 22.07
C TRP A 191 8.68 -19.31 21.51
N ASP A 192 9.48 -18.35 21.95
CA ASP A 192 10.89 -18.15 21.57
C ASP A 192 11.76 -19.35 22.01
N ALA A 193 11.47 -19.96 23.17
CA ALA A 193 12.14 -21.18 23.61
C ALA A 193 11.82 -22.39 22.69
N ALA A 194 10.58 -22.48 22.21
CA ALA A 194 10.14 -23.53 21.28
C ALA A 194 10.62 -23.31 19.84
N HIS A 195 10.99 -22.08 19.46
CA HIS A 195 11.36 -21.67 18.11
C HIS A 195 12.74 -20.98 18.10
N THR A 196 13.75 -21.72 18.56
CA THR A 196 14.99 -21.17 19.11
C THR A 196 15.99 -20.62 18.08
N SER A 197 15.80 -20.86 16.77
CA SER A 197 16.81 -20.46 15.79
C SER A 197 16.27 -20.24 14.37
N ILE A 198 16.58 -19.07 13.80
CA ILE A 198 16.59 -18.84 12.35
C ILE A 198 17.65 -19.69 11.64
N ALA A 199 18.65 -20.23 12.34
CA ALA A 199 19.75 -20.96 11.72
C ALA A 199 19.33 -22.30 11.06
N ASP A 200 18.12 -22.79 11.32
CA ASP A 200 17.53 -23.95 10.61
C ASP A 200 16.60 -23.54 9.45
N THR A 201 16.54 -22.24 9.13
CA THR A 201 15.67 -21.70 8.08
C THR A 201 16.48 -21.05 6.97
N ASP A 202 16.06 -21.31 5.73
CA ASP A 202 16.64 -20.76 4.52
C ASP A 202 16.71 -19.22 4.60
N GLU A 203 17.93 -18.66 4.52
CA GLU A 203 18.20 -17.23 4.54
C GLU A 203 17.35 -16.45 3.53
N SER A 204 17.06 -17.07 2.38
CA SER A 204 16.25 -16.48 1.32
C SER A 204 14.80 -16.21 1.75
N ARG A 205 14.26 -17.01 2.69
CA ARG A 205 12.90 -16.85 3.22
C ARG A 205 12.73 -15.52 3.97
N TRP A 206 13.70 -15.16 4.79
CA TRP A 206 13.66 -13.93 5.58
C TRP A 206 13.99 -12.71 4.73
N ARG A 207 14.95 -12.84 3.81
CA ARG A 207 15.33 -11.77 2.89
C ARG A 207 14.13 -11.20 2.13
N GLN A 208 13.18 -12.03 1.72
CA GLN A 208 11.97 -11.55 1.04
C GLN A 208 11.02 -10.75 1.93
N LEU A 209 10.90 -11.14 3.20
CA LEU A 209 10.12 -10.38 4.17
C LEU A 209 10.77 -9.02 4.43
N VAL A 210 12.10 -8.97 4.44
CA VAL A 210 12.89 -7.73 4.50
C VAL A 210 12.63 -6.87 3.28
N GLN A 211 12.85 -7.40 2.09
CA GLN A 211 12.59 -6.68 0.83
C GLN A 211 11.16 -6.15 0.77
N PHE A 212 10.18 -6.94 1.22
CA PHE A 212 8.78 -6.53 1.31
C PHE A 212 8.61 -5.28 2.18
N PHE A 213 9.16 -5.25 3.40
CA PHE A 213 9.04 -4.09 4.28
C PHE A 213 10.01 -2.94 3.97
N GLU A 214 10.96 -3.13 3.06
CA GLU A 214 11.82 -2.07 2.51
C GLU A 214 11.16 -1.31 1.34
N ILE A 215 9.99 -1.77 0.87
CA ILE A 215 9.27 -1.11 -0.22
C ILE A 215 8.93 0.33 0.17
N LEU A 216 9.32 1.28 -0.70
CA LEU A 216 9.22 2.73 -0.47
C LEU A 216 7.82 3.22 -0.09
N TRP A 217 6.79 2.47 -0.48
CA TRP A 217 5.42 2.75 -0.07
C TRP A 217 5.28 2.89 1.45
N PHE A 218 5.92 2.02 2.25
CA PHE A 218 5.83 2.05 3.72
C PHE A 218 6.42 3.32 4.36
N TYR A 219 7.18 4.10 3.60
CA TYR A 219 7.86 5.31 4.06
C TYR A 219 7.07 6.58 3.72
N ARG A 220 5.94 6.47 3.02
CA ARG A 220 5.10 7.62 2.65
C ARG A 220 4.29 8.09 3.87
N VAL A 221 4.38 9.39 4.18
CA VAL A 221 3.62 10.04 5.27
C VAL A 221 2.10 9.87 5.11
N TRP A 222 1.63 9.79 3.85
CA TRP A 222 0.20 9.69 3.51
C TRP A 222 -0.43 8.34 3.82
N VAL A 223 0.36 7.29 4.08
CA VAL A 223 -0.14 5.94 4.41
C VAL A 223 -1.12 5.95 5.59
N ILE A 224 -0.95 6.88 6.52
CA ILE A 224 -1.84 7.01 7.69
C ILE A 224 -3.26 7.45 7.29
N GLN A 225 -3.39 8.31 6.27
CA GLN A 225 -4.70 8.73 5.77
C GLN A 225 -5.36 7.64 4.91
N GLU A 226 -4.55 6.82 4.26
CA GLU A 226 -5.00 5.76 3.36
C GLU A 226 -5.43 4.50 4.16
N GLU A 227 -4.78 4.23 5.29
CA GLU A 227 -5.03 3.06 6.15
C GLU A 227 -6.15 3.29 7.18
N GLN A 228 -6.17 4.44 7.86
CA GLN A 228 -7.09 4.66 8.99
C GLN A 228 -8.52 5.01 8.57
N SER A 229 -8.72 5.28 7.29
CA SER A 229 -9.98 5.83 6.78
C SER A 229 -10.92 4.78 6.18
N CYS A 230 -10.44 3.60 5.78
CA CYS A 230 -11.24 2.65 5.01
C CYS A 230 -11.71 1.42 5.83
N ARG A 231 -12.81 0.81 5.37
CA ARG A 231 -13.41 -0.41 5.94
C ARG A 231 -12.61 -1.67 5.62
N GLU A 232 -11.95 -1.70 4.47
CA GLU A 232 -11.18 -2.86 3.99
C GLU A 232 -9.92 -2.39 3.26
N VAL A 233 -8.76 -2.97 3.61
CA VAL A 233 -7.47 -2.69 2.97
C VAL A 233 -6.88 -3.98 2.43
N GLN A 234 -6.52 -4.00 1.15
CA GLN A 234 -5.87 -5.13 0.50
C GLN A 234 -4.53 -4.71 -0.08
N VAL A 235 -3.49 -5.49 0.20
CA VAL A 235 -2.15 -5.26 -0.32
C VAL A 235 -1.96 -6.12 -1.56
N LEU A 236 -1.58 -5.48 -2.66
CA LEU A 236 -1.24 -6.08 -3.93
C LEU A 236 0.29 -6.04 -4.08
N HIS A 237 0.92 -7.20 -4.18
CA HIS A 237 2.37 -7.34 -4.35
C HIS A 237 2.65 -8.41 -5.41
N GLY A 238 3.10 -7.97 -6.59
CA GLY A 238 3.11 -8.80 -7.79
C GLY A 238 1.74 -9.42 -8.07
N ASN A 239 1.70 -10.75 -8.18
CA ASN A 239 0.45 -11.48 -8.39
C ASN A 239 -0.32 -11.79 -7.10
N GLN A 240 0.24 -11.46 -5.94
CA GLN A 240 -0.36 -11.78 -4.65
C GLN A 240 -1.32 -10.69 -4.18
N THR A 241 -2.39 -11.13 -3.52
CA THR A 241 -3.28 -10.26 -2.75
C THR A 241 -3.19 -10.69 -1.29
N ILE A 242 -2.80 -9.77 -0.43
CA ILE A 242 -2.49 -10.00 0.99
C ILE A 242 -3.45 -9.15 1.82
N ASP A 243 -4.13 -9.77 2.79
CA ASP A 243 -4.95 -9.04 3.75
C ASP A 243 -4.06 -8.14 4.62
N TRP A 244 -4.45 -6.89 4.81
CA TRP A 244 -3.70 -5.94 5.63
C TRP A 244 -3.49 -6.43 7.07
N ILE A 245 -4.43 -7.19 7.64
CA ILE A 245 -4.31 -7.80 8.97
C ILE A 245 -3.10 -8.73 9.02
N MET A 246 -2.83 -9.51 7.96
CA MET A 246 -1.66 -10.38 7.89
C MET A 246 -0.36 -9.56 7.94
N VAL A 247 -0.31 -8.45 7.19
CA VAL A 247 0.87 -7.55 7.18
C VAL A 247 1.10 -6.94 8.56
N ARG A 248 0.04 -6.47 9.24
CA ARG A 248 0.11 -5.92 10.61
C ARG A 248 0.55 -6.97 11.63
N LEU A 249 0.02 -8.18 11.52
CA LEU A 249 0.38 -9.29 12.41
C LEU A 249 1.85 -9.66 12.22
N ALA A 250 2.30 -9.82 10.98
CA ALA A 250 3.69 -10.11 10.67
C ALA A 250 4.62 -9.01 11.21
N ALA A 251 4.34 -7.73 10.97
CA ALA A 251 5.12 -6.62 11.51
C ALA A 251 5.16 -6.64 13.04
N SER A 252 4.03 -6.93 13.69
CA SER A 252 3.94 -7.04 15.14
C SER A 252 4.79 -8.19 15.68
N LEU A 253 4.70 -9.37 15.07
CA LEU A 253 5.50 -10.55 15.47
C LEU A 253 6.99 -10.30 15.29
N ILE A 254 7.42 -9.74 14.15
CA ILE A 254 8.83 -9.37 13.93
C ILE A 254 9.31 -8.36 14.98
N ARG A 255 8.44 -7.45 15.43
CA ARG A 255 8.84 -6.43 16.40
C ARG A 255 9.00 -6.96 17.83
N VAL A 256 8.20 -7.96 18.22
CA VAL A 256 8.08 -8.40 19.62
C VAL A 256 8.79 -9.72 19.93
N THR A 257 9.01 -10.59 18.95
CA THR A 257 9.59 -11.92 19.14
C THR A 257 11.13 -11.92 19.10
N GLN A 258 11.77 -12.94 19.67
CA GLN A 258 13.20 -13.16 19.55
C GLN A 258 13.61 -13.50 18.11
N ILE A 259 12.79 -14.25 17.38
CA ILE A 259 13.03 -14.51 15.95
C ILE A 259 13.07 -13.20 15.18
N GLY A 260 12.14 -12.28 15.48
CA GLY A 260 12.12 -10.95 14.92
C GLY A 260 13.39 -10.15 15.22
N ARG A 261 13.92 -10.24 16.46
CA ARG A 261 15.23 -9.65 16.81
C ARG A 261 16.38 -10.24 15.99
N GLN A 262 16.35 -11.54 15.70
CA GLN A 262 17.36 -12.19 14.86
C GLN A 262 17.25 -11.71 13.40
N ILE A 263 16.04 -11.60 12.83
CA ILE A 263 15.80 -10.99 11.50
C ILE A 263 16.37 -9.57 11.47
N LEU A 264 16.01 -8.74 12.46
CA LEU A 264 16.49 -7.36 12.58
C LEU A 264 18.01 -7.25 12.73
N SER A 265 18.65 -8.21 13.40
CA SER A 265 20.11 -8.28 13.51
C SER A 265 20.75 -8.64 12.18
N TYR A 266 20.20 -9.63 11.48
CA TYR A 266 20.65 -10.05 10.15
C TYR A 266 20.56 -8.89 9.14
N CYS A 267 19.45 -8.15 9.11
CA CYS A 267 19.28 -7.00 8.22
C CYS A 267 20.38 -5.95 8.44
N ARG A 268 20.65 -5.62 9.71
CA ARG A 268 21.67 -4.63 10.08
C ARG A 268 23.08 -5.06 9.67
N GLN A 269 23.38 -6.36 9.73
CA GLN A 269 24.69 -6.88 9.34
C GLN A 269 24.91 -6.88 7.82
N ASN A 270 23.83 -6.94 7.03
CA ASN A 270 23.88 -7.03 5.57
C ASN A 270 23.55 -5.72 4.85
N ASN A 271 23.61 -4.57 5.54
CA ASN A 271 23.31 -3.24 4.97
C ASN A 271 21.93 -3.14 4.30
N HIS A 272 20.97 -3.98 4.70
CA HIS A 272 19.57 -3.71 4.40
C HIS A 272 19.20 -2.37 5.04
N GLY A 273 18.43 -1.56 4.31
CA GLY A 273 17.99 -0.24 4.73
C GLY A 273 17.33 -0.31 6.11
N LEU A 274 17.24 0.84 6.78
CA LEU A 274 16.52 0.94 8.05
C LEU A 274 15.16 0.29 7.83
N PHE A 275 14.95 -0.87 8.47
CA PHE A 275 13.79 -1.76 8.44
C PHE A 275 12.55 -1.07 9.04
N GLN A 276 12.33 0.16 8.59
CA GLN A 276 11.39 1.14 9.08
C GLN A 276 9.99 0.79 8.62
N GLY A 277 9.80 0.08 7.50
CA GLY A 277 8.46 -0.33 7.10
C GLY A 277 7.79 -1.21 8.17
N VAL A 278 8.53 -2.10 8.82
CA VAL A 278 8.00 -2.86 9.97
C VAL A 278 7.64 -1.96 11.14
N GLU A 279 8.52 -1.02 11.50
CA GLU A 279 8.24 -0.07 12.59
C GLU A 279 7.02 0.80 12.24
N GLN A 280 6.93 1.33 11.01
CA GLN A 280 5.82 2.15 10.54
C GLN A 280 4.51 1.39 10.63
N VAL A 281 4.44 0.17 10.08
CA VAL A 281 3.24 -0.67 10.15
C VAL A 281 2.89 -1.02 11.60
N TYR A 282 3.88 -1.38 12.41
CA TYR A 282 3.66 -1.69 13.83
C TYR A 282 3.10 -0.50 14.61
N PHE A 283 3.65 0.71 14.41
CA PHE A 283 3.19 1.92 15.11
C PHE A 283 1.87 2.46 14.56
N MET A 284 1.59 2.32 13.26
CA MET A 284 0.23 2.50 12.70
C MET A 284 -0.76 1.59 13.43
N GLY A 285 -0.33 0.34 13.70
CA GLY A 285 -0.95 -0.63 14.59
C GLY A 285 -1.44 -0.10 15.95
N LEU A 286 -0.58 0.66 16.62
CA LEU A 286 -0.78 1.11 18.00
C LEU A 286 -1.55 2.44 18.10
N LYS A 287 -1.50 3.28 17.06
CA LYS A 287 -2.18 4.59 17.02
C LYS A 287 -3.72 4.51 16.94
N GLU A 288 -4.31 3.32 16.82
CA GLU A 288 -5.75 3.07 17.07
C GLU A 288 -6.18 3.45 18.51
N LEU A 289 -5.24 3.75 19.43
CA LEU A 289 -5.50 4.04 20.84
C LEU A 289 -5.38 5.52 21.27
N THR A 290 -4.91 6.43 20.40
CA THR A 290 -4.73 7.84 20.81
C THR A 290 -5.19 8.81 19.72
N THR A 291 -6.39 9.35 19.89
CA THR A 291 -6.79 10.62 19.26
C THR A 291 -5.91 11.76 19.83
N ALA A 292 -4.69 11.97 19.33
CA ALA A 292 -3.93 13.18 19.65
C ALA A 292 -2.68 13.40 18.77
N ASP A 293 -2.59 14.65 18.28
CA ASP A 293 -1.41 15.47 18.00
C ASP A 293 -0.43 15.07 16.86
N PRO A 294 -0.33 15.86 15.76
CA PRO A 294 0.62 15.66 14.68
C PRO A 294 2.07 16.12 14.97
N SER A 295 2.45 16.39 16.21
CA SER A 295 3.78 16.90 16.59
C SER A 295 4.99 16.05 16.12
N TRP A 296 4.79 14.78 15.76
CA TRP A 296 5.84 13.92 15.16
C TRP A 296 6.17 14.23 13.68
N MET A 297 5.40 15.07 12.99
CA MET A 297 5.70 15.56 11.63
C MET A 297 6.99 16.41 11.55
N SER A 298 7.57 16.79 12.69
CA SER A 298 8.80 17.59 12.76
C SER A 298 10.10 16.80 12.58
N CYS A 299 10.06 15.46 12.59
CA CYS A 299 11.26 14.61 12.57
C CYS A 299 11.57 13.93 11.22
N VAL A 300 10.89 14.30 10.14
CA VAL A 300 11.23 13.82 8.78
C VAL A 300 11.42 15.03 7.88
N ARG A 301 12.65 15.55 7.87
CA ARG A 301 13.20 16.40 6.80
C ARG A 301 14.32 15.64 6.12
#